data_AF-A0A3B0SH94-F1
#
_entry.id   AF-A0A3B0SH94-F1
#
_cell.length_a   1.000
_cell.length_b   1.000
_cell.length_c   1.000
_cell.angle_alpha   90.00
_cell.angle_beta   90.00
_cell.angle_gamma   90.00
#
_symmetry.space_group_name_H-M   'P 1'
#
loop_
_entity.id
_entity.type
_entity.pdbx_description
1 polymer ?
#
loop_
_entity_poly.entity_id
_entity_poly.type
_entity_poly.pdbx_seq_one_letter_code
_entity_poly.pdbx_strand_id
1 'polypeptide(L)'
;MMAIVFGAYFLLRNWNGDVTLLIAVGGVAVAGVLVYRVYQSRVERTRADKIERADVASLKEQVERMLAETANRILDVEGRPGLVVSPKAGDHFHKAVSKFVSVDEAFGTATSTYQLRALVSQLDEALWRLEAAEAVVNGQDVPPRPEATQPSRTQPPSASSSSMTSLSRDAVTKWVDGGSDGSHRRRRRSC
;
A
#
# COMPACT_ATOMS: atom_id res chain seq x y z
N MET A 1 4.40 -72.66 35.03
CA MET A 1 3.81 -71.81 33.98
C MET A 1 3.66 -70.32 34.40
N MET A 2 4.52 -69.79 35.28
CA MET A 2 4.46 -68.40 35.78
C MET A 2 5.80 -67.62 35.66
N ALA A 3 6.88 -68.26 35.21
CA ALA A 3 8.21 -67.63 35.14
C ALA A 3 8.50 -66.90 33.82
N ILE A 4 7.74 -67.17 32.75
CA ILE A 4 7.99 -66.59 31.42
C ILE A 4 7.33 -65.21 31.25
N VAL A 5 6.28 -64.91 32.05
CA VAL A 5 5.54 -63.64 31.94
C VAL A 5 6.29 -62.47 32.58
N PHE A 6 7.11 -62.70 33.61
CA PHE A 6 7.91 -61.64 34.25
C PHE A 6 9.15 -61.23 33.46
N GLY A 7 9.76 -62.14 32.69
CA GLY A 7 10.91 -61.82 31.84
C GLY A 7 10.57 -60.90 30.66
N ALA A 8 9.38 -61.07 30.08
CA ALA A 8 8.91 -60.23 28.97
C ALA A 8 8.52 -58.82 29.43
N TYR A 9 8.01 -58.66 30.66
CA TYR A 9 7.61 -57.35 31.18
C TYR A 9 8.81 -56.47 31.56
N PHE A 10 9.94 -57.07 31.96
CA PHE A 10 11.16 -56.35 32.29
C PHE A 10 11.96 -55.93 31.05
N LEU A 11 11.90 -56.72 29.96
CA LEU A 11 12.52 -56.38 28.67
C LEU A 11 11.78 -55.28 27.91
N LEU A 12 10.47 -55.09 28.14
CA LEU A 12 9.70 -53.98 27.54
C LEU A 12 9.86 -52.63 28.26
N ARG A 13 10.37 -52.62 29.51
CA ARG A 13 10.50 -51.40 30.32
C ARG A 13 11.82 -50.65 30.09
N ASN A 14 12.87 -51.35 29.64
CA ASN A 14 14.20 -50.75 29.44
C ASN A 14 14.40 -50.12 28.04
N TRP A 15 13.44 -50.29 27.12
CA TRP A 15 13.50 -49.77 25.73
C TRP A 15 12.81 -48.41 25.54
N ASN A 16 12.19 -47.86 26.58
CA ASN A 16 11.33 -46.67 26.48
C ASN A 16 11.97 -45.37 27.00
N GLY A 17 13.18 -45.41 27.58
CA GLY A 17 13.84 -44.22 28.13
C GLY A 17 14.27 -43.22 27.07
N ASP A 18 14.77 -43.69 25.93
CA ASP A 18 15.21 -42.83 24.82
C ASP A 18 14.03 -42.26 24.02
N VAL A 19 12.99 -43.06 23.77
CA VAL A 19 11.83 -42.64 22.96
C VAL A 19 10.97 -41.62 23.70
N THR A 20 10.80 -41.75 25.03
CA THR A 20 10.08 -40.75 25.83
C THR A 20 10.83 -39.42 25.92
N LEU A 21 12.17 -39.45 25.98
CA LEU A 21 12.98 -38.24 25.99
C LEU A 21 12.91 -37.51 24.64
N LEU A 22 12.94 -38.24 23.51
CA LEU A 22 12.75 -37.65 22.18
C LEU A 22 11.35 -37.04 21.97
N ILE A 23 10.29 -37.68 22.46
CA ILE A 23 8.92 -37.12 22.39
C ILE A 23 8.79 -35.88 23.28
N ALA A 24 9.39 -35.89 24.47
CA ALA A 24 9.36 -34.73 25.37
C ALA A 24 10.11 -33.53 24.77
N VAL A 25 11.31 -33.73 24.22
CA VAL A 25 12.10 -32.68 23.55
C VAL A 25 11.40 -32.19 22.28
N GLY A 26 10.84 -33.10 21.48
CA GLY A 26 10.05 -32.75 20.30
C GLY A 26 8.80 -31.95 20.64
N GLY A 27 8.09 -32.33 21.72
CA GLY A 27 6.91 -31.63 22.21
C GLY A 27 7.23 -30.20 22.67
N VAL A 28 8.34 -30.01 23.40
CA VAL A 28 8.79 -28.67 23.85
C VAL A 28 9.21 -27.81 22.65
N ALA A 29 9.89 -28.37 21.66
CA ALA A 29 10.26 -27.65 20.44
C ALA A 29 9.03 -27.19 19.64
N VAL A 30 8.04 -28.06 19.46
CA VAL A 30 6.78 -27.72 18.76
C VAL A 30 5.98 -26.68 19.53
N ALA A 31 5.88 -26.81 20.85
CA ALA A 31 5.23 -25.82 21.71
C ALA A 31 5.94 -24.46 21.63
N GLY A 32 7.27 -24.45 21.64
CA GLY A 32 8.09 -23.25 21.47
C GLY A 32 7.84 -22.55 20.13
N VAL A 33 7.79 -23.31 19.03
CA VAL A 33 7.49 -22.78 17.69
C VAL A 33 6.07 -22.20 17.61
N LEU A 34 5.08 -22.87 18.20
CA LEU A 34 3.69 -22.37 18.24
C LEU A 34 3.57 -21.07 19.05
N VAL A 35 4.19 -21.01 20.23
CA VAL A 35 4.20 -19.79 21.06
C VAL A 35 4.93 -18.67 20.34
N TYR A 36 6.06 -18.95 19.68
CA TYR A 36 6.80 -17.98 18.87
C TYR A 36 5.97 -17.44 17.69
N ARG A 37 5.24 -18.32 16.99
CA ARG A 37 4.31 -17.95 15.89
C ARG A 37 3.19 -17.04 16.39
N VAL A 38 2.58 -17.34 17.54
CA VAL A 38 1.53 -16.50 18.14
C VAL A 38 2.09 -15.17 18.63
N TYR A 39 3.30 -15.17 19.18
CA TYR A 39 3.98 -13.95 19.61
C TYR A 39 4.29 -13.04 18.41
N GLN A 40 4.84 -13.58 17.33
CA GLN A 40 5.06 -12.82 16.10
C GLN A 40 3.75 -12.26 15.52
N SER A 41 2.68 -13.07 15.48
CA SER A 41 1.40 -12.58 14.94
C SER A 41 0.80 -11.44 15.76
N ARG A 42 1.09 -11.35 17.07
CA ARG A 42 0.64 -10.24 17.92
C ARG A 42 1.49 -8.98 17.72
N VAL A 43 2.80 -9.13 17.54
CA VAL A 43 3.71 -8.00 17.30
C VAL A 43 3.41 -7.33 15.95
N GLU A 44 3.13 -8.11 14.91
CA GLU A 44 2.78 -7.58 13.58
C GLU A 44 1.49 -6.76 13.61
N ARG A 45 0.45 -7.24 14.29
CA ARG A 45 -0.83 -6.51 14.45
C ARG A 45 -0.63 -5.17 15.16
N THR A 46 0.16 -5.16 16.24
CA THR A 46 0.40 -3.93 17.01
C THR A 46 1.19 -2.88 16.20
N ARG A 47 2.05 -3.32 15.27
CA ARG A 47 2.75 -2.40 14.36
C ARG A 47 1.83 -1.87 13.27
N ALA A 48 1.01 -2.74 12.68
CA ALA A 48 0.02 -2.33 11.68
C ALA A 48 -0.96 -1.28 12.24
N ASP A 49 -1.50 -1.50 13.43
CA ASP A 49 -2.42 -0.55 14.09
C ASP A 49 -1.76 0.81 14.36
N LYS A 50 -0.47 0.82 14.72
CA LYS A 50 0.27 2.07 14.97
C LYS A 50 0.52 2.84 13.68
N ILE A 51 0.86 2.15 12.59
CA ILE A 51 1.05 2.76 11.27
C ILE A 51 -0.27 3.35 10.78
N GLU A 52 -1.36 2.58 10.87
CA GLU A 52 -2.69 3.06 10.46
C GLU A 52 -3.13 4.29 11.26
N ARG A 53 -2.91 4.32 12.58
CA ARG A 53 -3.21 5.50 13.41
C ARG A 53 -2.34 6.70 13.07
N ALA A 54 -1.06 6.50 12.76
CA ALA A 54 -0.17 7.58 12.33
C ALA A 54 -0.59 8.15 10.97
N ASP A 55 -1.00 7.29 10.03
CA ASP A 55 -1.53 7.69 8.74
C ASP A 55 -2.83 8.50 8.88
N VAL A 56 -3.75 8.07 9.76
CA VAL A 56 -4.98 8.82 10.06
C VAL A 56 -4.67 10.18 10.68
N ALA A 57 -3.74 10.25 11.65
CA ALA A 57 -3.37 11.50 12.30
C ALA A 57 -2.75 12.51 11.32
N SER A 58 -1.81 12.05 10.48
CA SER A 58 -1.18 12.91 9.47
C SER A 58 -2.18 13.42 8.43
N LEU A 59 -3.12 12.58 7.99
CA LEU A 59 -4.18 13.00 7.07
C LEU A 59 -5.15 13.99 7.71
N LYS A 60 -5.45 13.85 9.01
CA LYS A 60 -6.27 14.84 9.72
C LYS A 60 -5.59 16.21 9.75
N GLU A 61 -4.31 16.26 10.10
CA GLU A 61 -3.54 17.50 10.08
C GLU A 61 -3.52 18.14 8.68
N GLN A 62 -3.38 17.32 7.64
CA GLN A 62 -3.43 17.80 6.26
C GLN A 62 -4.79 18.42 5.92
N VAL A 63 -5.90 17.76 6.26
CA VAL A 63 -7.25 18.28 6.02
C VAL A 63 -7.48 19.58 6.81
N GLU A 64 -7.05 19.66 8.07
CA GLU A 64 -7.14 20.89 8.88
C GLU A 64 -6.41 22.07 8.23
N ARG A 65 -5.18 21.83 7.76
CA ARG A 65 -4.39 22.85 7.07
C ARG A 65 -5.09 23.34 5.80
N MET A 66 -5.59 22.41 4.99
CA MET A 66 -6.30 22.75 3.76
C MET A 66 -7.64 23.44 4.01
N LEU A 67 -8.35 23.09 5.08
CA LEU A 67 -9.57 23.82 5.50
C LEU A 67 -9.23 25.28 5.83
N ALA A 68 -8.18 25.52 6.63
CA ALA A 68 -7.75 26.87 6.97
C ALA A 68 -7.31 27.67 5.74
N GLU A 69 -6.55 27.05 4.84
CA GLU A 69 -6.14 27.67 3.57
C GLU A 69 -7.34 28.00 2.68
N THR A 70 -8.27 27.06 2.52
CA THR A 70 -9.48 27.25 1.69
C THR A 70 -10.36 28.34 2.27
N ALA A 71 -10.52 28.40 3.60
CA ALA A 71 -11.29 29.45 4.27
C ALA A 71 -10.69 30.84 4.01
N ASN A 72 -9.37 31.00 4.16
CA ASN A 72 -8.69 32.25 3.84
C ASN A 72 -8.88 32.63 2.36
N ARG A 73 -8.77 31.65 1.45
CA ARG A 73 -8.95 31.87 0.02
C ARG A 73 -10.38 32.28 -0.35
N ILE A 74 -11.39 31.76 0.34
CA ILE A 74 -12.79 32.18 0.17
C ILE A 74 -12.91 33.68 0.49
N LEU A 75 -12.38 34.12 1.64
CA LEU A 75 -12.42 35.52 2.05
C LEU A 75 -11.71 36.45 1.04
N ASP A 76 -10.57 36.00 0.52
CA ASP A 76 -9.80 36.76 -0.49
C ASP A 76 -10.55 36.93 -1.81
N VAL A 77 -11.36 35.95 -2.21
CA VAL A 77 -12.13 35.99 -3.46
C VAL A 77 -13.46 36.73 -3.27
N GLU A 78 -14.13 36.56 -2.13
CA GLU A 78 -15.40 37.20 -1.80
C GLU A 78 -15.31 38.73 -1.84
N GLY A 79 -14.20 39.30 -1.36
CA GLY A 79 -13.96 40.74 -1.36
C GLY A 79 -13.73 41.37 -2.74
N ARG A 80 -13.70 40.60 -3.82
CA ARG A 80 -13.35 41.11 -5.16
C ARG A 80 -14.55 41.68 -5.90
N PRO A 81 -14.48 42.93 -6.41
CA PRO A 81 -15.61 43.57 -7.07
C PRO A 81 -16.06 42.87 -8.35
N GLY A 82 -15.15 42.19 -9.07
CA GLY A 82 -15.49 41.48 -10.31
C GLY A 82 -16.32 40.21 -10.10
N LEU A 83 -16.42 39.69 -8.86
CA LEU A 83 -17.18 38.49 -8.56
C LEU A 83 -18.69 38.69 -8.77
N VAL A 84 -19.21 39.86 -8.38
CA VAL A 84 -20.64 40.23 -8.52
C VAL A 84 -21.01 40.47 -9.98
N VAL A 85 -20.05 40.90 -10.79
CA VAL A 85 -20.26 41.30 -12.19
C VAL A 85 -20.25 40.09 -13.13
N SER A 86 -19.57 39.00 -12.76
CA SER A 86 -19.44 37.80 -13.60
C SER A 86 -20.23 36.62 -13.02
N PRO A 87 -21.39 36.25 -13.60
CA PRO A 87 -22.16 35.08 -13.17
C PRO A 87 -21.34 33.78 -13.18
N LYS A 88 -20.42 33.64 -14.16
CA LYS A 88 -19.53 32.47 -14.23
C LYS A 88 -18.57 32.41 -13.05
N ALA A 89 -18.01 33.55 -12.63
CA ALA A 89 -17.13 33.59 -11.45
C ALA A 89 -17.92 33.30 -10.17
N GLY A 90 -19.13 33.87 -10.05
CA GLY A 90 -20.05 33.58 -8.96
C GLY A 90 -20.39 32.09 -8.85
N ASP A 91 -20.68 31.43 -9.97
CA ASP A 91 -20.96 29.98 -10.00
C ASP A 91 -19.79 29.15 -9.47
N HIS A 92 -18.56 29.47 -9.89
CA HIS A 92 -17.36 28.78 -9.41
C HIS A 92 -17.15 29.00 -7.90
N PHE A 93 -17.31 30.25 -7.44
CA PHE A 93 -17.18 30.60 -6.03
C PHE A 93 -18.23 29.91 -5.16
N HIS A 94 -19.51 29.96 -5.51
CA HIS A 94 -20.57 29.30 -4.74
C HIS A 94 -20.38 27.78 -4.67
N LYS A 95 -19.94 27.17 -5.78
CA LYS A 95 -19.59 25.75 -5.83
C LYS A 95 -18.37 25.42 -4.97
N ALA A 96 -17.43 26.33 -4.79
CA ALA A 96 -16.30 26.15 -3.87
C ALA A 96 -16.76 26.25 -2.41
N VAL A 97 -17.53 27.28 -2.06
CA VAL A 97 -18.06 27.50 -0.70
C VAL A 97 -18.94 26.33 -0.26
N SER A 98 -19.85 25.87 -1.12
CA SER A 98 -20.69 24.69 -0.83
C SER A 98 -19.85 23.44 -0.56
N LYS A 99 -18.74 23.27 -1.28
CA LYS A 99 -17.84 22.15 -1.08
C LYS A 99 -17.08 22.26 0.24
N PHE A 100 -16.55 23.45 0.55
CA PHE A 100 -15.90 23.75 1.81
C PHE A 100 -16.80 23.41 3.01
N VAL A 101 -18.05 23.91 3.01
CA VAL A 101 -19.02 23.62 4.08
C VAL A 101 -19.26 22.11 4.21
N SER A 102 -19.45 21.41 3.09
CA SER A 102 -19.65 19.95 3.12
C SER A 102 -18.46 19.17 3.68
N VAL A 103 -17.23 19.67 3.45
CA VAL A 103 -16.01 19.05 3.97
C VAL A 103 -15.83 19.35 5.45
N ASP A 104 -16.06 20.59 5.88
CA ASP A 104 -15.97 21.00 7.28
C ASP A 104 -16.92 20.17 8.17
N GLU A 105 -18.17 19.98 7.73
CA GLU A 105 -19.15 19.12 8.39
C GLU A 105 -18.70 17.65 8.43
N ALA A 106 -18.20 17.12 7.31
CA ALA A 106 -17.79 15.72 7.21
C ALA A 106 -16.51 15.42 8.00
N PHE A 107 -15.61 16.40 8.14
CA PHE A 107 -14.32 16.24 8.79
C PHE A 107 -14.44 15.80 10.25
N GLY A 108 -15.40 16.35 10.99
CA GLY A 108 -15.67 15.97 12.39
C GLY A 108 -16.03 14.50 12.59
N THR A 109 -16.53 13.83 11.54
CA THR A 109 -16.96 12.41 11.58
C THR A 109 -15.99 11.46 10.90
N ALA A 110 -14.98 11.98 10.19
CA ALA A 110 -14.04 11.16 9.43
C ALA A 110 -13.02 10.47 10.37
N THR A 111 -13.03 9.14 10.36
CA THR A 111 -12.14 8.31 11.20
C THR A 111 -11.23 7.39 10.41
N SER A 112 -11.46 7.24 9.10
CA SER A 112 -10.69 6.37 8.24
C SER A 112 -9.82 7.14 7.25
N THR A 113 -8.66 6.56 6.93
CA THR A 113 -7.74 7.05 5.89
C THR A 113 -8.46 7.28 4.55
N TYR A 114 -9.39 6.40 4.19
CA TYR A 114 -10.18 6.52 2.97
C TYR A 114 -11.08 7.76 2.97
N GLN A 115 -11.82 7.99 4.05
CA GLN A 115 -12.68 9.17 4.19
C GLN A 115 -11.84 10.44 4.17
N LEU A 116 -10.74 10.49 4.92
CA LEU A 116 -9.87 11.68 4.98
C LEU A 116 -9.26 12.01 3.62
N ARG A 117 -8.79 11.03 2.84
CA ARG A 117 -8.31 11.26 1.47
C ARG A 117 -9.42 11.77 0.54
N ALA A 118 -10.64 11.27 0.71
CA ALA A 118 -11.77 11.80 -0.04
C ALA A 118 -12.01 13.27 0.30
N LEU A 119 -11.89 13.68 1.57
CA LEU A 119 -12.00 15.09 1.98
C LEU A 119 -10.88 15.95 1.38
N VAL A 120 -9.64 15.46 1.36
CA VAL A 120 -8.51 16.15 0.69
C VAL A 120 -8.84 16.42 -0.79
N SER A 121 -9.26 15.40 -1.53
CA SER A 121 -9.63 15.56 -2.95
C SER A 121 -10.79 16.53 -3.15
N GLN A 122 -11.70 16.64 -2.19
CA GLN A 122 -12.80 17.60 -2.24
C GLN A 122 -12.34 19.03 -1.96
N LEU A 123 -11.35 19.23 -1.09
CA LEU A 123 -10.73 20.53 -0.84
C LEU A 123 -9.87 20.98 -2.02
N ASP A 124 -9.13 20.07 -2.67
CA ASP A 124 -8.42 20.38 -3.91
C ASP A 124 -9.38 20.89 -5.00
N GLU A 125 -10.55 20.25 -5.12
CA GLU A 125 -11.57 20.72 -6.05
C GLU A 125 -12.13 22.10 -5.66
N ALA A 126 -12.30 22.36 -4.37
CA ALA A 126 -12.76 23.66 -3.88
C ALA A 126 -11.73 24.77 -4.19
N LEU A 127 -10.45 24.52 -3.92
CA LEU A 127 -9.34 25.43 -4.22
C LEU A 127 -9.25 25.71 -5.72
N TRP A 128 -9.29 24.68 -6.58
CA TRP A 128 -9.32 24.86 -8.03
C TRP A 128 -10.50 25.73 -8.49
N ARG A 129 -11.68 25.57 -7.88
CA ARG A 129 -12.85 26.41 -8.21
C ARG A 129 -12.64 27.86 -7.78
N LEU A 130 -11.98 28.12 -6.65
CA LEU A 130 -11.64 29.48 -6.24
C LEU A 130 -10.63 30.12 -7.21
N GLU A 131 -9.63 29.36 -7.66
CA GLU A 131 -8.70 29.80 -8.69
C GLU A 131 -9.39 30.06 -10.03
N ALA A 132 -10.33 29.20 -10.43
CA ALA A 132 -11.15 29.40 -11.62
C ALA A 132 -12.02 30.67 -11.52
N ALA A 133 -12.62 30.92 -10.35
CA ALA A 133 -13.38 32.15 -10.12
C ALA A 133 -12.48 33.38 -10.25
N GLU A 134 -11.27 33.35 -9.65
CA GLU A 134 -10.29 34.43 -9.77
C GLU A 134 -9.82 34.64 -11.21
N ALA A 135 -9.50 33.57 -11.94
CA ALA A 135 -9.09 33.65 -13.34
C ALA A 135 -10.18 34.32 -14.19
N VAL A 136 -11.44 33.93 -14.02
CA VAL A 136 -12.57 34.55 -14.72
C VAL A 136 -12.74 36.02 -14.35
N VAL A 137 -12.59 36.38 -13.08
CA VAL A 137 -12.64 37.80 -12.63
C VAL A 137 -11.51 38.62 -13.27
N ASN A 138 -10.35 38.02 -13.46
CA ASN A 138 -9.18 38.67 -14.05
C ASN A 138 -9.17 38.62 -15.59
N GLY A 139 -10.19 38.03 -16.23
CA GLY A 139 -10.24 37.85 -17.69
C GLY A 139 -9.21 36.85 -18.24
N GLN A 140 -8.72 35.95 -17.40
CA GLN A 140 -7.80 34.86 -17.75
C GLN A 140 -8.55 33.56 -18.04
N ASP A 141 -7.88 32.64 -18.72
CA ASP A 141 -8.40 31.29 -18.95
C ASP A 141 -8.45 30.49 -17.65
N VAL A 142 -9.48 29.65 -17.53
CA VAL A 142 -9.68 28.77 -16.36
C VAL A 142 -8.54 27.74 -16.32
N PRO A 143 -7.89 27.54 -15.15
CA PRO A 143 -6.81 26.56 -15.02
C PRO A 143 -7.30 25.13 -15.28
N PRO A 144 -6.41 24.23 -15.74
CA PRO A 144 -6.77 22.83 -15.92
C PRO A 144 -7.21 22.22 -14.59
N ARG A 145 -8.28 21.41 -14.63
CA ARG A 145 -8.82 20.78 -13.42
C ARG A 145 -7.84 19.73 -12.90
N PRO A 146 -7.59 19.67 -11.58
CA PRO A 146 -6.75 18.63 -11.00
C PRO A 146 -7.36 17.24 -11.27
N GLU A 147 -6.49 16.26 -11.56
CA GLU A 147 -6.90 14.87 -11.67
C GLU A 147 -7.40 14.39 -10.31
N ALA A 148 -8.61 13.83 -10.27
CA ALA A 148 -9.09 13.18 -9.06
C ALA A 148 -8.14 12.01 -8.77
N THR A 149 -7.40 12.10 -7.65
CA THR A 149 -6.57 10.99 -7.17
C THR A 149 -7.52 9.89 -6.71
N GLN A 150 -7.96 9.04 -7.64
CA GLN A 150 -8.74 7.87 -7.28
C GLN A 150 -7.87 7.04 -6.34
N PRO A 151 -8.40 6.59 -5.18
CA PRO A 151 -7.69 5.64 -4.35
C PRO A 151 -7.54 4.39 -5.22
N SER A 152 -6.32 4.16 -5.72
CA SER A 152 -5.99 3.01 -6.52
C SER A 152 -6.49 1.79 -5.75
N ARG A 153 -7.57 1.16 -6.24
CA ARG A 153 -7.88 -0.22 -5.85
C ARG A 153 -6.57 -0.94 -6.01
N THR A 154 -6.06 -1.51 -4.93
CA THR A 154 -4.92 -2.42 -4.94
C THR A 154 -5.13 -3.36 -6.11
N GLN A 155 -4.43 -3.09 -7.21
CA GLN A 155 -4.47 -3.95 -8.38
C GLN A 155 -3.73 -5.20 -7.89
N PRO A 156 -4.40 -6.35 -7.67
CA PRO A 156 -3.66 -7.58 -7.45
C PRO A 156 -2.69 -7.70 -8.62
N PRO A 157 -1.41 -8.08 -8.40
CA PRO A 157 -0.37 -7.98 -9.40
C PRO A 157 -0.91 -8.57 -10.70
N SER A 158 -1.20 -7.70 -11.66
CA SER A 158 -1.58 -8.10 -13.00
C SER A 158 -0.48 -9.04 -13.43
N ALA A 159 -0.83 -10.32 -13.59
CA ALA A 159 0.07 -11.29 -14.14
C ALA A 159 0.51 -10.73 -15.50
N SER A 160 1.70 -10.14 -15.54
CA SER A 160 2.49 -9.91 -16.74
C SER A 160 2.93 -11.28 -17.26
N SER A 161 1.95 -12.10 -17.62
CA SER A 161 2.09 -13.35 -18.35
C SER A 161 1.88 -13.05 -19.82
N SER A 162 2.78 -12.25 -20.42
CA SER A 162 2.88 -12.06 -21.87
C SER A 162 4.22 -11.43 -22.26
N SER A 163 5.33 -12.08 -21.88
CA SER A 163 6.64 -11.79 -22.48
C SER A 163 7.70 -12.90 -22.31
N MET A 164 7.41 -13.97 -21.57
CA MET A 164 8.41 -15.02 -21.27
C MET A 164 8.34 -16.28 -22.16
N THR A 165 7.53 -16.31 -23.22
CA THR A 165 7.41 -17.50 -24.10
C THR A 165 8.30 -17.43 -25.35
N SER A 166 8.96 -16.31 -25.64
CA SER A 166 9.72 -16.15 -26.88
C SER A 166 11.20 -16.51 -26.80
N LEU A 167 11.80 -16.56 -25.59
CA LEU A 167 13.25 -16.78 -25.43
C LEU A 167 13.64 -18.22 -25.03
N SER A 168 12.67 -19.07 -24.68
CA SER A 168 12.95 -20.47 -24.32
C SER A 168 12.95 -21.46 -25.48
N ARG A 169 12.50 -21.05 -26.69
CA ARG A 169 12.51 -21.96 -27.85
C ARG A 169 13.87 -21.99 -28.57
N ASP A 170 14.60 -20.88 -28.56
CA ASP A 170 15.90 -20.77 -29.25
C ASP A 170 17.07 -21.28 -28.40
N ALA A 171 16.92 -21.36 -27.07
CA ALA A 171 17.95 -21.88 -26.19
C ALA A 171 17.99 -23.42 -26.11
N VAL A 172 16.87 -24.09 -26.42
CA VAL A 172 16.75 -25.56 -26.35
C VAL A 172 17.32 -26.26 -27.59
N THR A 173 17.39 -25.60 -28.74
CA THR A 173 17.96 -26.20 -29.96
C THR A 173 19.48 -26.17 -30.01
N LYS A 174 20.14 -25.33 -29.18
CA LYS A 174 21.61 -25.19 -29.18
C LYS A 174 22.35 -26.34 -28.47
N TRP A 175 21.66 -27.19 -27.72
CA TRP A 175 22.27 -28.27 -26.94
C TRP A 175 22.08 -29.68 -27.54
N VAL A 176 21.30 -29.83 -28.61
CA VAL A 176 20.99 -31.15 -29.20
C VAL A 176 21.94 -31.56 -30.33
N ASP A 177 22.57 -30.63 -31.03
CA ASP A 177 23.58 -30.98 -32.04
C ASP A 177 24.98 -30.75 -31.48
N GLY A 178 25.54 -31.82 -30.94
CA GLY A 178 26.97 -31.93 -30.70
C GLY A 178 27.74 -31.83 -32.03
N GLY A 179 28.89 -31.16 -32.01
CA GLY A 179 29.74 -31.16 -33.19
C GLY A 179 30.80 -30.08 -33.18
N SER A 180 31.88 -30.35 -32.45
CA SER A 180 33.27 -30.15 -32.91
C SER A 180 33.54 -29.02 -33.92
N ASP A 181 34.06 -27.90 -33.42
CA ASP A 181 35.22 -27.24 -34.03
C ASP A 181 35.74 -26.22 -33.01
N GLY A 182 36.99 -26.20 -32.63
CA GLY A 182 38.14 -26.20 -33.52
C GLY A 182 39.00 -25.04 -33.03
N SER A 183 40.04 -25.38 -32.30
CA SER A 183 41.11 -24.48 -31.89
C SER A 183 41.61 -23.61 -33.05
N HIS A 184 41.84 -22.31 -32.82
CA HIS A 184 43.16 -21.71 -33.00
C HIS A 184 43.20 -20.24 -32.57
N ARG A 185 43.77 -20.02 -31.38
CA ARG A 185 44.44 -18.77 -31.03
C ARG A 185 45.67 -18.61 -31.95
N ARG A 186 45.68 -17.60 -32.82
CA ARG A 186 46.89 -16.92 -33.31
C ARG A 186 46.66 -15.41 -33.15
N ARG A 187 47.35 -14.77 -32.20
CA ARG A 187 48.63 -14.06 -32.39
C ARG A 187 48.58 -12.97 -33.48
N ARG A 188 48.62 -11.71 -33.03
CA ARG A 188 49.44 -10.56 -33.50
C ARG A 188 49.01 -9.37 -32.63
N ARG A 189 49.78 -8.88 -31.66
CA ARG A 189 51.04 -8.11 -31.71
C ARG A 189 51.04 -6.98 -32.74
N SER A 190 50.77 -5.78 -32.20
CA SER A 190 51.57 -4.56 -32.27
C SER A 190 51.52 -3.66 -33.52
N CYS A 191 51.33 -2.37 -33.18
CA CYS A 191 51.57 -1.12 -33.93
C CYS A 191 50.51 -0.72 -34.96
#